data_AF-V2XXN3-F1
#
_entry.id   AF-V2XXN3-F1
#
_cell.length_a   1.000
_cell.length_b   1.000
_cell.length_c   1.000
_cell.angle_alpha   90.00
_cell.angle_beta   90.00
_cell.angle_gamma   90.00
#
_symmetry.space_group_name_H-M   'P 1'
#
loop_
_entity.id
_entity.type
_entity.pdbx_description
1 polymer ?
#
loop_
_entity_poly.entity_id
_entity_poly.type
_entity_poly.pdbx_seq_one_letter_code
_entity_poly.pdbx_strand_id
1 'polypeptide(L)'
;MHHFTAVTSASFDSEPGCIPMLCTIPPQLSWYNPHLFHALLSCASLHLGRLYPTEPKWLYLASAHRKAAIDALPGATNPNAKYLTVGLFTIYTISSSFSSSPENIFPLMTSLHNVFPTFEGRHMYEDQRLKVIDPFSVSLQVDLVEPLGHLQQIYNFRMLGSELEPQELVDPSIRAAYRNTVEAFYVVYRLSRTGYETKSAVLWPVLFGRKFRDLLNERRQRALVVLYYYLGMLKSIGERCWWANEAVRCRDYVYGLLDVGWRGWVLQYDGVTKDSATNSTRLTY
;
A
#
# COMPACT_ATOMS: atom_id res chain seq x y z
N MET A 1 -16.75 10.92 15.21
CA MET A 1 -17.31 11.10 13.85
C MET A 1 -16.81 12.38 13.18
N HIS A 2 -17.00 13.59 13.74
CA HIS A 2 -16.53 14.85 13.12
C HIS A 2 -15.10 14.82 12.53
N HIS A 3 -14.09 14.42 13.31
CA HIS A 3 -12.69 14.28 12.82
C HIS A 3 -12.52 13.27 11.68
N PHE A 4 -13.40 12.26 11.58
CA PHE A 4 -13.39 11.36 10.42
C PHE A 4 -13.74 12.16 9.17
N THR A 5 -14.96 12.71 9.14
CA THR A 5 -15.58 13.42 8.00
C THR A 5 -14.80 14.67 7.56
N ALA A 6 -14.25 15.42 8.52
CA ALA A 6 -13.58 16.70 8.23
C ALA A 6 -12.08 16.57 7.91
N VAL A 7 -11.42 15.49 8.35
CA VAL A 7 -9.94 15.38 8.27
C VAL A 7 -9.48 14.00 7.84
N THR A 8 -9.95 12.92 8.47
CA THR A 8 -9.41 11.57 8.23
C THR A 8 -9.75 11.07 6.83
N SER A 9 -11.00 11.19 6.37
CA SER A 9 -11.40 10.76 5.02
C SER A 9 -10.68 11.53 3.91
N ALA A 10 -10.44 12.82 4.10
CA ALA A 10 -9.72 13.68 3.14
C ALA A 10 -8.20 13.43 3.10
N SER A 11 -7.68 12.54 3.95
CA SER A 11 -6.24 12.21 4.05
C SER A 11 -5.88 10.82 3.55
N PHE A 12 -6.84 10.11 2.93
CA PHE A 12 -6.65 8.77 2.37
C PHE A 12 -6.18 8.79 0.91
N ASP A 13 -6.70 9.71 0.10
CA ASP A 13 -6.43 9.83 -1.34
C ASP A 13 -6.47 11.33 -1.71
N SER A 14 -5.59 11.78 -2.61
CA SER A 14 -5.56 13.17 -3.11
C SER A 14 -6.52 13.43 -4.27
N GLU A 15 -7.14 12.40 -4.85
CA GLU A 15 -8.01 12.54 -6.02
C GLU A 15 -9.35 13.24 -5.64
N PRO A 16 -9.76 14.32 -6.36
CA PRO A 16 -10.92 15.13 -5.96
C PRO A 16 -12.28 14.42 -5.96
N GLY A 17 -12.48 13.35 -6.73
CA GLY A 17 -13.69 12.53 -6.72
C GLY A 17 -13.79 11.58 -5.52
N CYS A 18 -12.67 11.02 -5.06
CA CYS A 18 -12.60 10.15 -3.89
C CYS A 18 -13.00 10.89 -2.59
N ILE A 19 -12.52 12.12 -2.38
CA ILE A 19 -12.68 12.83 -1.10
C ILE A 19 -14.17 13.06 -0.73
N PRO A 20 -15.04 13.65 -1.57
CA PRO A 20 -16.46 13.85 -1.25
C PRO A 20 -17.19 12.54 -0.96
N MET A 21 -16.84 11.44 -1.64
CA MET A 21 -17.43 10.13 -1.40
C MET A 21 -17.04 9.58 -0.04
N LEU A 22 -15.75 9.60 0.31
CA LEU A 22 -15.23 9.12 1.60
C LEU A 22 -15.72 9.96 2.78
N CYS A 23 -15.95 11.26 2.59
CA CYS A 23 -16.51 12.14 3.62
C CYS A 23 -18.01 11.91 3.88
N THR A 24 -18.77 11.43 2.88
CA THR A 24 -20.25 11.36 2.94
C THR A 24 -20.80 9.95 3.08
N ILE A 25 -20.42 9.02 2.20
CA ILE A 25 -21.06 7.70 2.10
C ILE A 25 -20.74 6.81 3.32
N PRO A 26 -19.48 6.65 3.76
CA PRO A 26 -19.18 5.81 4.92
C PRO A 26 -19.87 6.29 6.21
N PRO A 27 -19.85 7.59 6.59
CA PRO A 27 -20.58 8.07 7.77
C PRO A 27 -22.10 7.85 7.66
N GLN A 28 -22.73 8.12 6.51
CA GLN A 28 -24.16 7.87 6.31
C GLN A 28 -24.52 6.40 6.48
N LEU A 29 -23.76 5.50 5.84
CA LEU A 29 -23.99 4.05 5.90
C LEU A 29 -23.74 3.49 7.31
N SER A 30 -22.83 4.11 8.08
CA SER A 30 -22.43 3.65 9.40
C SER A 30 -23.55 3.68 10.45
N TRP A 31 -24.52 4.57 10.33
CA TRP A 31 -25.64 4.68 11.28
C TRP A 31 -26.50 3.41 11.38
N TYR A 32 -26.50 2.59 10.32
CA TYR A 32 -27.22 1.31 10.25
C TYR A 32 -26.28 0.10 10.31
N ASN A 33 -24.96 0.32 10.45
CA ASN A 33 -23.92 -0.70 10.32
C ASN A 33 -22.87 -0.54 11.44
N PRO A 34 -23.09 -1.14 12.64
CA PRO A 34 -22.23 -0.93 13.81
C PRO A 34 -20.76 -1.27 13.59
N HIS A 35 -20.47 -2.29 12.77
CA HIS A 35 -19.09 -2.65 12.38
C HIS A 35 -18.39 -1.52 11.63
N LEU A 36 -19.08 -0.88 10.67
CA LEU A 36 -18.56 0.27 9.94
C LEU A 36 -18.42 1.49 10.85
N PHE A 37 -19.42 1.78 11.70
CA PHE A 37 -19.37 2.89 12.65
C PHE A 37 -18.12 2.82 13.54
N HIS A 38 -17.87 1.66 14.13
CA HIS A 38 -16.68 1.45 14.94
C HIS A 38 -15.38 1.45 14.12
N ALA A 39 -15.37 1.00 12.86
CA ALA A 39 -14.19 1.08 12.00
C ALA A 39 -13.81 2.53 11.64
N LEU A 40 -14.81 3.41 11.40
CA LEU A 40 -14.61 4.84 11.18
C LEU A 40 -14.02 5.53 12.41
N LEU A 41 -14.58 5.26 13.60
CA LEU A 41 -14.07 5.79 14.86
C LEU A 41 -12.67 5.26 15.17
N SER A 42 -12.40 3.98 14.90
CA SER A 42 -11.08 3.37 15.06
C SER A 42 -10.01 4.08 14.22
N CYS A 43 -10.28 4.33 12.93
CA CYS A 43 -9.34 5.05 12.06
C CYS A 43 -9.17 6.52 12.45
N ALA A 44 -10.25 7.21 12.82
CA ALA A 44 -10.18 8.60 13.28
C ALA A 44 -9.39 8.73 14.60
N SER A 45 -9.59 7.81 15.54
CA SER A 45 -8.81 7.75 16.78
C SER A 45 -7.33 7.38 16.51
N LEU A 46 -7.05 6.50 15.56
CA LEU A 46 -5.66 6.20 15.18
C LEU A 46 -4.97 7.42 14.57
N HIS A 47 -5.66 8.16 13.68
CA HIS A 47 -5.15 9.40 13.10
C HIS A 47 -4.86 10.45 14.19
N LEU A 48 -5.78 10.66 15.13
CA LEU A 48 -5.54 11.54 16.29
C LEU A 48 -4.35 11.06 17.14
N GLY A 49 -4.14 9.75 17.29
CA GLY A 49 -2.97 9.18 17.96
C GLY A 49 -1.64 9.36 17.21
N ARG A 50 -1.67 9.67 15.90
CA ARG A 50 -0.48 10.10 15.12
C ARG A 50 -0.23 11.59 15.23
N LEU A 51 -1.29 12.40 15.26
CA LEU A 51 -1.20 13.86 15.42
C LEU A 51 -0.80 14.28 16.86
N TYR A 52 -1.26 13.52 17.86
CA TYR A 52 -1.06 13.80 19.29
C TYR A 52 -0.42 12.60 20.02
N PRO A 53 0.84 12.25 19.71
CA PRO A 53 1.50 11.05 20.23
C PRO A 53 1.71 11.06 21.75
N THR A 54 1.65 12.23 22.39
CA THR A 54 1.70 12.41 23.85
C THR A 54 0.39 12.07 24.56
N GLU A 55 -0.70 11.83 23.82
CA GLU A 55 -2.02 11.51 24.36
C GLU A 55 -2.39 10.03 24.11
N PRO A 56 -1.98 9.10 24.99
CA PRO A 56 -2.14 7.65 24.76
C PRO A 56 -3.61 7.19 24.65
N LYS A 57 -4.56 8.02 25.13
CA LYS A 57 -6.01 7.79 25.04
C LYS A 57 -6.48 7.53 23.59
N TRP A 58 -5.84 8.15 22.60
CA TRP A 58 -6.23 8.01 21.20
C TRP A 58 -5.91 6.62 20.64
N LEU A 59 -4.74 6.07 20.97
CA LEU A 59 -4.35 4.71 20.59
C LEU A 59 -5.21 3.66 21.31
N TYR A 60 -5.55 3.90 22.58
CA TYR A 60 -6.51 3.07 23.32
C TYR A 60 -7.89 3.05 22.64
N LEU A 61 -8.46 4.23 22.33
CA LEU A 61 -9.75 4.34 21.64
C LEU A 61 -9.73 3.71 20.24
N ALA A 62 -8.62 3.86 19.51
CA ALA A 62 -8.42 3.26 18.19
C ALA A 62 -8.51 1.73 18.26
N SER A 63 -7.83 1.13 19.24
CA SER A 63 -7.84 -0.32 19.50
C SER A 63 -9.21 -0.81 20.00
N ALA A 64 -9.81 -0.11 20.96
CA ALA A 64 -11.12 -0.45 21.52
C ALA A 64 -12.23 -0.43 20.45
N HIS A 65 -12.26 0.60 19.60
CA HIS A 65 -13.18 0.65 18.47
C HIS A 65 -12.85 -0.38 17.37
N ARG A 66 -11.57 -0.71 17.12
CA ARG A 66 -11.23 -1.82 16.20
C ARG A 66 -11.81 -3.13 16.70
N LYS A 67 -11.66 -3.42 18.00
CA LYS A 67 -12.24 -4.61 18.63
C LYS A 67 -13.76 -4.64 18.50
N ALA A 68 -14.46 -3.56 18.86
CA ALA A 68 -15.91 -3.48 18.73
C ALA A 68 -16.40 -3.64 17.27
N ALA A 69 -15.64 -3.14 16.29
CA ALA A 69 -15.94 -3.33 14.87
C ALA A 69 -15.78 -4.79 14.42
N ILE A 70 -14.76 -5.51 14.92
CA ILE A 70 -14.56 -6.94 14.67
C ILE A 70 -15.68 -7.76 15.32
N ASP A 71 -15.99 -7.49 16.60
CA ASP A 71 -17.02 -8.20 17.37
C ASP A 71 -18.43 -8.03 16.72
N ALA A 72 -18.68 -6.90 16.05
CA ALA A 72 -19.92 -6.65 15.29
C ALA A 72 -19.94 -7.21 13.85
N LEU A 73 -18.80 -7.61 13.29
CA LEU A 73 -18.68 -8.01 11.88
C LEU A 73 -19.45 -9.30 11.50
N PRO A 74 -19.58 -10.33 12.35
CA PRO A 74 -20.36 -11.54 12.03
C PRO A 74 -21.84 -11.27 11.75
N GLY A 75 -22.42 -10.24 12.38
CA GLY A 75 -23.82 -9.82 12.17
C GLY A 75 -24.04 -8.92 10.95
N ALA A 76 -22.97 -8.53 10.24
CA ALA A 76 -23.09 -7.64 9.10
C ALA A 76 -23.79 -8.33 7.91
N THR A 77 -24.74 -7.64 7.28
CA THR A 77 -25.43 -8.10 6.06
C THR A 77 -25.06 -7.26 4.84
N ASN A 78 -25.02 -5.93 4.98
CA ASN A 78 -24.75 -5.00 3.88
C ASN A 78 -23.32 -5.16 3.29
N PRO A 79 -23.17 -5.42 1.98
CA PRO A 79 -21.87 -5.67 1.36
C PRO A 79 -20.99 -4.41 1.29
N ASN A 80 -21.57 -3.25 0.93
CA ASN A 80 -20.85 -1.98 0.87
C ASN A 80 -20.22 -1.63 2.24
N ALA A 81 -20.95 -1.85 3.33
CA ALA A 81 -20.50 -1.57 4.68
C ALA A 81 -19.37 -2.52 5.14
N LYS A 82 -19.49 -3.82 4.81
CA LYS A 82 -18.40 -4.80 5.01
C LYS A 82 -17.14 -4.37 4.27
N TYR A 83 -17.27 -4.00 3.00
CA TYR A 83 -16.12 -3.61 2.19
C TYR A 83 -15.42 -2.36 2.75
N LEU A 84 -16.17 -1.30 3.03
CA LEU A 84 -15.63 -0.08 3.65
C LEU A 84 -14.94 -0.38 4.99
N THR A 85 -15.48 -1.31 5.79
CA THR A 85 -14.85 -1.77 7.04
C THR A 85 -13.51 -2.45 6.79
N VAL A 86 -13.40 -3.31 5.76
CA VAL A 86 -12.13 -3.96 5.37
C VAL A 86 -11.11 -2.95 4.86
N GLY A 87 -11.52 -1.95 4.06
CA GLY A 87 -10.65 -0.86 3.62
C GLY A 87 -10.10 -0.02 4.79
N LEU A 88 -10.97 0.38 5.72
CA LEU A 88 -10.57 1.08 6.95
C LEU A 88 -9.63 0.23 7.81
N PHE A 89 -9.94 -1.05 8.01
CA PHE A 89 -9.06 -1.96 8.72
C PHE A 89 -7.71 -2.15 8.03
N THR A 90 -7.65 -2.05 6.70
CA THR A 90 -6.41 -2.14 5.93
C THR A 90 -5.52 -0.93 6.19
N ILE A 91 -6.05 0.30 6.07
CA ILE A 91 -5.33 1.54 6.41
C ILE A 91 -4.84 1.51 7.87
N TYR A 92 -5.71 1.12 8.80
CA TYR A 92 -5.34 0.93 10.22
C TYR A 92 -4.17 -0.04 10.38
N THR A 93 -4.21 -1.18 9.68
CA THR A 93 -3.20 -2.24 9.80
C THR A 93 -1.86 -1.78 9.23
N ILE A 94 -1.86 -1.11 8.07
CA ILE A 94 -0.63 -0.52 7.48
C ILE A 94 0.03 0.47 8.47
N SER A 95 -0.72 1.46 8.95
CA SER A 95 -0.19 2.46 9.90
C SER A 95 0.27 1.82 11.21
N SER A 96 -0.47 0.84 11.73
CA SER A 96 -0.11 0.18 12.99
C SER A 96 1.15 -0.68 12.83
N SER A 97 1.27 -1.43 11.74
CA SER A 97 2.43 -2.28 11.45
C SER A 97 3.71 -1.44 11.37
N PHE A 98 3.73 -0.38 10.55
CA PHE A 98 4.92 0.46 10.36
C PHE A 98 5.36 1.16 11.64
N SER A 99 4.43 1.72 12.41
CA SER A 99 4.79 2.41 13.66
C SER A 99 5.30 1.45 14.74
N SER A 100 4.79 0.21 14.80
CA SER A 100 5.12 -0.76 15.85
C SER A 100 6.52 -1.35 15.69
N SER A 101 6.88 -1.79 14.49
CA SER A 101 8.21 -2.32 14.17
C SER A 101 8.40 -2.39 12.65
N PRO A 102 9.56 -2.00 12.11
CA PRO A 102 9.81 -2.12 10.67
C PRO A 102 9.79 -3.57 10.18
N GLU A 103 10.04 -4.56 11.05
CA GLU A 103 9.98 -6.00 10.73
C GLU A 103 8.58 -6.46 10.32
N ASN A 104 7.53 -5.76 10.78
CA ASN A 104 6.13 -6.08 10.48
C ASN A 104 5.78 -5.92 9.00
N ILE A 105 6.68 -5.40 8.15
CA ILE A 105 6.47 -5.30 6.72
C ILE A 105 6.17 -6.67 6.08
N PHE A 106 6.89 -7.73 6.47
CA PHE A 106 6.70 -9.08 5.90
C PHE A 106 5.32 -9.70 6.24
N PRO A 107 4.89 -9.77 7.52
CA PRO A 107 3.55 -10.25 7.85
C PRO A 107 2.44 -9.32 7.35
N LEU A 108 2.69 -8.00 7.21
CA LEU A 108 1.76 -7.08 6.56
C LEU A 108 1.57 -7.44 5.08
N MET A 109 2.65 -7.57 4.30
CA MET A 109 2.58 -7.94 2.88
C MET A 109 1.86 -9.29 2.69
N THR A 110 2.15 -10.28 3.53
CA THR A 110 1.44 -11.57 3.53
C THR A 110 -0.05 -11.41 3.85
N SER A 111 -0.41 -10.56 4.82
CA SER A 111 -1.80 -10.33 5.22
C SER A 111 -2.59 -9.62 4.11
N LEU A 112 -2.04 -8.57 3.50
CA LEU A 112 -2.68 -7.86 2.38
C LEU A 112 -2.89 -8.79 1.18
N HIS A 113 -1.88 -9.58 0.83
CA HIS A 113 -1.97 -10.59 -0.23
C HIS A 113 -3.03 -11.67 0.04
N ASN A 114 -3.22 -12.08 1.30
CA ASN A 114 -4.18 -13.13 1.62
C ASN A 114 -5.62 -12.61 1.77
N VAL A 115 -5.83 -11.37 2.23
CA VAL A 115 -7.17 -10.81 2.53
C VAL A 115 -7.91 -10.40 1.25
N PHE A 116 -7.23 -9.79 0.29
CA PHE A 116 -7.89 -9.13 -0.83
C PHE A 116 -8.32 -10.02 -2.02
N PRO A 117 -7.62 -11.12 -2.40
CA PRO A 117 -8.09 -12.00 -3.48
C PRO A 117 -9.43 -12.67 -3.17
N THR A 118 -9.81 -12.79 -1.90
CA THR A 118 -11.16 -13.23 -1.48
C THR A 118 -12.30 -12.34 -2.00
N PHE A 119 -11.96 -11.13 -2.44
CA PHE A 119 -12.85 -10.12 -2.99
C PHE A 119 -12.73 -9.96 -4.51
N GLU A 120 -11.71 -10.54 -5.15
CA GLU A 120 -11.53 -10.46 -6.59
C GLU A 120 -12.71 -11.11 -7.36
N GLY A 121 -13.18 -10.45 -8.42
CA GLY A 121 -14.25 -10.97 -9.29
C GLY A 121 -15.69 -10.90 -8.76
N ARG A 122 -15.94 -10.46 -7.51
CA ARG A 122 -17.31 -10.13 -7.06
C ARG A 122 -17.64 -8.67 -7.41
N HIS A 123 -18.91 -8.35 -7.62
CA HIS A 123 -19.35 -6.96 -7.67
C HIS A 123 -19.17 -6.33 -6.27
N MET A 124 -18.06 -5.61 -6.09
CA MET A 124 -17.60 -5.08 -4.80
C MET A 124 -18.60 -4.16 -4.11
N TYR A 125 -19.34 -3.42 -4.92
CA TYR A 125 -20.30 -2.46 -4.47
C TYR A 125 -21.60 -2.59 -5.27
N GLU A 126 -22.71 -2.60 -4.54
CA GLU A 126 -24.05 -2.41 -5.11
C GLU A 126 -24.26 -0.94 -5.53
N ASP A 127 -23.69 -0.01 -4.75
CA ASP A 127 -23.69 1.42 -5.07
C ASP A 127 -22.58 1.74 -6.07
N GLN A 128 -22.96 2.06 -7.31
CA GLN A 128 -22.02 2.36 -8.39
C GLN A 128 -21.12 3.56 -8.11
N ARG A 129 -21.51 4.47 -7.20
CA ARG A 129 -20.67 5.61 -6.78
C ARG A 129 -19.37 5.11 -6.16
N LEU A 130 -19.43 4.04 -5.37
CA LEU A 130 -18.26 3.50 -4.65
C LEU A 130 -17.22 2.85 -5.58
N LYS A 131 -17.50 2.66 -6.88
CA LYS A 131 -16.49 2.25 -7.87
C LYS A 131 -15.29 3.20 -7.92
N VAL A 132 -15.49 4.50 -7.69
CA VAL A 132 -14.38 5.48 -7.73
C VAL A 132 -13.36 5.25 -6.61
N ILE A 133 -13.74 4.62 -5.50
CA ILE A 133 -12.83 4.25 -4.40
C ILE A 133 -12.41 2.77 -4.42
N ASP A 134 -12.89 1.97 -5.38
CA ASP A 134 -12.51 0.56 -5.54
C ASP A 134 -11.04 0.44 -5.99
N PRO A 135 -10.14 -0.21 -5.22
CA PRO A 135 -8.75 -0.44 -5.62
C PRO A 135 -8.60 -1.24 -6.93
N PHE A 136 -9.62 -1.99 -7.37
CA PHE A 136 -9.56 -2.85 -8.55
C PHE A 136 -10.14 -2.22 -9.83
N SER A 137 -10.78 -1.04 -9.75
CA SER A 137 -11.49 -0.43 -10.88
C SER A 137 -10.60 0.24 -11.95
N VAL A 138 -9.33 -0.15 -12.08
CA VAL A 138 -8.32 0.58 -12.86
C VAL A 138 -8.34 0.15 -14.33
N SER A 139 -8.49 1.11 -15.24
CA SER A 139 -8.31 0.88 -16.68
C SER A 139 -6.83 0.69 -17.02
N LEU A 140 -6.42 -0.56 -17.26
CA LEU A 140 -5.04 -0.93 -17.59
C LEU A 140 -4.70 -0.60 -19.06
N GLN A 141 -4.56 0.68 -19.39
CA GLN A 141 -3.90 1.12 -20.63
C GLN A 141 -2.39 1.24 -20.37
N VAL A 142 -1.58 0.46 -21.09
CA VAL A 142 -0.16 0.28 -20.82
C VAL A 142 0.68 0.92 -21.93
N ASP A 143 1.09 2.17 -21.72
CA ASP A 143 2.22 2.78 -22.42
C ASP A 143 3.36 2.98 -21.40
N LEU A 144 4.45 2.21 -21.57
CA LEU A 144 5.56 2.07 -20.64
C LEU A 144 6.74 2.96 -21.04
N VAL A 145 6.95 4.08 -20.32
CA VAL A 145 8.19 4.88 -20.45
C VAL A 145 8.75 5.28 -19.07
N GLU A 146 9.90 4.67 -18.78
CA GLU A 146 11.09 5.09 -18.00
C GLU A 146 11.25 5.00 -16.45
N PRO A 147 10.50 5.66 -15.54
CA PRO A 147 11.02 6.09 -14.23
C PRO A 147 11.41 4.96 -13.24
N LEU A 148 11.14 3.71 -13.58
CA LEU A 148 11.55 2.51 -12.84
C LEU A 148 12.06 1.38 -13.77
N GLY A 149 12.38 1.67 -15.03
CA GLY A 149 12.71 0.65 -16.05
C GLY A 149 13.91 -0.24 -15.71
N HIS A 150 14.80 0.20 -14.81
CA HIS A 150 15.89 -0.62 -14.27
C HIS A 150 15.39 -1.82 -13.46
N LEU A 151 14.18 -1.79 -12.88
CA LEU A 151 13.58 -2.94 -12.20
C LEU A 151 13.38 -4.14 -13.14
N GLN A 152 13.38 -3.94 -14.46
CA GLN A 152 13.39 -5.05 -15.42
C GLN A 152 14.61 -5.96 -15.24
N GLN A 153 15.76 -5.43 -14.80
CA GLN A 153 16.99 -6.21 -14.53
C GLN A 153 16.81 -7.25 -13.40
N ILE A 154 15.77 -7.09 -12.56
CA ILE A 154 15.44 -8.02 -11.47
C ILE A 154 14.96 -9.38 -12.04
N TYR A 155 14.42 -9.42 -13.25
CA TYR A 155 14.10 -10.67 -13.97
C TYR A 155 14.91 -10.86 -15.27
N ASN A 156 15.40 -9.78 -15.89
CA ASN A 156 16.27 -9.78 -17.06
C ASN A 156 17.76 -9.86 -16.66
N PHE A 157 18.13 -10.99 -16.04
CA PHE A 157 19.45 -11.66 -16.06
C PHE A 157 20.75 -10.82 -16.24
N ARG A 158 20.89 -9.67 -15.56
CA ARG A 158 22.17 -8.94 -15.52
C ARG A 158 22.35 -8.18 -14.21
N MET A 159 23.12 -8.76 -13.28
CA MET A 159 23.68 -8.02 -12.14
C MET A 159 25.18 -7.87 -12.40
N LEU A 160 25.66 -6.63 -12.50
CA LEU A 160 27.04 -6.35 -12.88
C LEU A 160 27.97 -6.66 -11.69
N GLY A 161 28.84 -7.67 -11.81
CA GLY A 161 29.87 -7.98 -10.81
C GLY A 161 29.67 -9.26 -9.98
N SER A 162 28.69 -10.10 -10.27
CA SER A 162 28.61 -11.48 -9.73
C SER A 162 28.72 -12.50 -10.87
N GLU A 163 29.86 -13.17 -10.97
CA GLU A 163 30.14 -14.17 -12.02
C GLU A 163 29.31 -15.46 -11.88
N LEU A 164 28.70 -15.68 -10.71
CA LEU A 164 27.73 -16.75 -10.50
C LEU A 164 26.37 -16.34 -11.07
N GLU A 165 25.89 -17.08 -12.08
CA GLU A 165 24.47 -17.10 -12.41
C GLU A 165 23.66 -17.43 -11.16
N PRO A 166 22.72 -16.56 -10.73
CA PRO A 166 21.89 -16.88 -9.58
C PRO A 166 20.95 -18.03 -9.95
N GLN A 167 21.25 -19.24 -9.45
CA GLN A 167 20.48 -20.47 -9.68
C GLN A 167 18.96 -20.27 -9.49
N GLU A 168 18.57 -19.33 -8.63
CA GLU A 168 17.21 -18.82 -8.45
C GLU A 168 16.46 -18.47 -9.74
N LEU A 169 17.11 -17.84 -10.73
CA LEU A 169 16.47 -17.45 -12.00
C LEU A 169 16.51 -18.53 -13.09
N VAL A 170 17.11 -19.69 -12.81
CA VAL A 170 17.05 -20.85 -13.71
C VAL A 170 15.63 -21.43 -13.73
N ASP A 171 14.92 -21.42 -12.59
CA ASP A 171 13.50 -21.76 -12.50
C ASP A 171 12.64 -20.72 -13.27
N PRO A 172 11.97 -21.10 -14.38
CA PRO A 172 11.13 -20.18 -15.15
C PRO A 172 9.95 -19.63 -14.33
N SER A 173 9.48 -20.36 -13.32
CA SER A 173 8.38 -19.93 -12.45
C SER A 173 8.81 -18.80 -11.50
N ILE A 174 10.05 -18.82 -10.99
CA ILE A 174 10.61 -17.72 -10.19
C ILE A 174 10.81 -16.48 -11.07
N ARG A 175 11.37 -16.66 -12.27
CA ARG A 175 11.55 -15.56 -13.24
C ARG A 175 10.21 -14.91 -13.62
N ALA A 176 9.19 -15.72 -13.87
CA ALA A 176 7.83 -15.24 -14.15
C ALA A 176 7.21 -14.52 -12.93
N ALA A 177 7.41 -15.04 -11.71
CA ALA A 177 6.92 -14.39 -10.49
C ALA A 177 7.53 -13.00 -10.28
N TYR A 178 8.84 -12.83 -10.50
CA TYR A 178 9.49 -11.51 -10.45
C TYR A 178 8.99 -10.57 -11.55
N ARG A 179 8.89 -11.04 -12.81
CA ARG A 179 8.37 -10.25 -13.94
C ARG A 179 6.97 -9.71 -13.65
N ASN A 180 6.02 -10.60 -13.39
CA ASN A 180 4.62 -10.22 -13.16
C ASN A 180 4.49 -9.23 -11.98
N THR A 181 5.31 -9.38 -10.94
CA THR A 181 5.32 -8.51 -9.76
C THR A 181 5.89 -7.11 -10.05
N VAL A 182 6.93 -7.02 -10.89
CA VAL A 182 7.51 -5.74 -11.33
C VAL A 182 6.56 -5.02 -12.31
N GLU A 183 5.92 -5.75 -13.22
CA GLU A 183 4.91 -5.21 -14.13
C GLU A 183 3.70 -4.66 -13.35
N ALA A 184 3.18 -5.41 -12.37
CA ALA A 184 2.17 -4.92 -11.44
C ALA A 184 2.63 -3.70 -10.62
N PHE A 185 3.93 -3.62 -10.28
CA PHE A 185 4.47 -2.47 -9.56
C PHE A 185 4.47 -1.19 -10.40
N TYR A 186 4.78 -1.26 -11.70
CA TYR A 186 4.69 -0.08 -12.58
C TYR A 186 3.27 0.50 -12.64
N VAL A 187 2.25 -0.35 -12.67
CA VAL A 187 0.83 0.05 -12.66
C VAL A 187 0.51 0.83 -11.38
N VAL A 188 0.81 0.27 -10.20
CA VAL A 188 0.48 0.95 -8.95
C VAL A 188 1.33 2.20 -8.70
N TYR A 189 2.58 2.22 -9.17
CA TYR A 189 3.46 3.38 -9.02
C TYR A 189 2.94 4.57 -9.83
N ARG A 190 2.36 4.32 -11.02
CA ARG A 190 1.65 5.37 -11.77
C ARG A 190 0.36 5.79 -11.05
N LEU A 191 -0.38 4.85 -10.46
CA LEU A 191 -1.60 5.13 -9.70
C LEU A 191 -1.35 5.98 -8.43
N SER A 192 -0.22 5.77 -7.74
CA SER A 192 0.16 6.59 -6.58
C SER A 192 0.49 8.04 -6.96
N ARG A 193 0.79 8.30 -8.24
CA ARG A 193 1.09 9.64 -8.78
C ARG A 193 -0.14 10.39 -9.27
N THR A 194 -1.32 9.75 -9.35
CA THR A 194 -2.58 10.35 -9.83
C THR A 194 -3.60 10.61 -8.72
N GLY A 195 -3.20 10.54 -7.45
CA GLY A 195 -4.04 10.85 -6.29
C GLY A 195 -4.86 9.67 -5.76
N TYR A 196 -4.52 8.44 -6.13
CA TYR A 196 -5.14 7.22 -5.61
C TYR A 196 -4.17 6.48 -4.67
N GLU A 197 -3.64 7.20 -3.69
CA GLU A 197 -2.62 6.73 -2.76
C GLU A 197 -3.04 5.44 -2.02
N THR A 198 -4.24 5.40 -1.45
CA THR A 198 -4.75 4.20 -0.74
C THR A 198 -4.88 3.02 -1.70
N LYS A 199 -5.43 3.24 -2.91
CA LYS A 199 -5.53 2.16 -3.91
C LYS A 199 -4.17 1.60 -4.28
N SER A 200 -3.19 2.46 -4.56
CA SER A 200 -1.84 2.05 -4.99
C SER A 200 -1.10 1.22 -3.94
N ALA A 201 -1.24 1.57 -2.66
CA ALA A 201 -0.67 0.83 -1.54
C ALA A 201 -1.34 -0.54 -1.33
N VAL A 202 -2.66 -0.63 -1.50
CA VAL A 202 -3.38 -1.89 -1.32
C VAL A 202 -3.19 -2.82 -2.50
N LEU A 203 -3.27 -2.31 -3.74
CA LEU A 203 -3.38 -3.11 -4.96
C LEU A 203 -2.14 -3.97 -5.24
N TRP A 204 -0.92 -3.47 -5.01
CA TRP A 204 0.29 -4.23 -5.35
C TRP A 204 0.46 -5.53 -4.54
N PRO A 205 0.25 -5.54 -3.22
CA PRO A 205 0.14 -6.78 -2.45
C PRO A 205 -0.91 -7.78 -2.95
N VAL A 206 -2.01 -7.32 -3.56
CA VAL A 206 -3.01 -8.23 -4.16
C VAL A 206 -2.49 -8.83 -5.47
N LEU A 207 -1.84 -8.01 -6.30
CA LEU A 207 -1.40 -8.39 -7.65
C LEU A 207 -0.14 -9.27 -7.68
N PHE A 208 0.78 -9.17 -6.70
CA PHE A 208 1.93 -10.07 -6.69
C PHE A 208 1.49 -11.52 -6.42
N GLY A 209 2.09 -12.50 -7.09
CA GLY A 209 1.68 -13.90 -6.97
C GLY A 209 2.18 -14.58 -5.69
N ARG A 210 1.54 -15.70 -5.28
CA ARG A 210 1.96 -16.51 -4.12
C ARG A 210 3.47 -16.85 -4.13
N LYS A 211 4.01 -17.25 -5.29
CA LYS A 211 5.46 -17.53 -5.44
C LYS A 211 6.34 -16.31 -5.07
N PHE A 212 5.93 -15.09 -5.42
CA PHE A 212 6.66 -13.88 -5.00
C PHE A 212 6.52 -13.61 -3.50
N ARG A 213 5.31 -13.76 -2.93
CA ARG A 213 5.09 -13.66 -1.48
C ARG A 213 6.03 -14.59 -0.70
N ASP A 214 6.18 -15.83 -1.18
CA ASP A 214 7.00 -16.84 -0.53
C ASP A 214 8.50 -16.46 -0.62
N LEU A 215 8.99 -16.04 -1.79
CA LEU A 215 10.33 -15.46 -1.98
C LEU A 215 10.57 -14.21 -1.11
N LEU A 216 9.55 -13.38 -0.88
CA LEU A 216 9.65 -12.20 -0.03
C LEU A 216 9.76 -12.57 1.45
N ASN A 217 9.00 -13.57 1.91
CA ASN A 217 9.08 -14.10 3.28
C ASN A 217 10.41 -14.84 3.55
N GLU A 218 10.96 -15.51 2.53
CA GLU A 218 12.33 -16.04 2.52
C GLU A 218 13.41 -14.95 2.49
N ARG A 219 13.04 -13.67 2.37
CA ARG A 219 13.94 -12.50 2.27
C ARG A 219 14.94 -12.61 1.12
N ARG A 220 14.50 -13.19 -0.01
CA ARG A 220 15.32 -13.30 -1.22
C ARG A 220 15.67 -11.91 -1.72
N GLN A 221 16.94 -11.68 -2.05
CA GLN A 221 17.48 -10.35 -2.31
C GLN A 221 16.75 -9.59 -3.42
N ARG A 222 16.41 -10.27 -4.52
CA ARG A 222 15.59 -9.71 -5.61
C ARG A 222 14.20 -9.26 -5.12
N ALA A 223 13.57 -10.02 -4.23
CA ALA A 223 12.27 -9.67 -3.64
C ALA A 223 12.40 -8.47 -2.67
N LEU A 224 13.46 -8.42 -1.86
CA LEU A 224 13.77 -7.28 -0.98
C LEU A 224 13.99 -5.99 -1.79
N VAL A 225 14.65 -6.06 -2.95
CA VAL A 225 14.80 -4.90 -3.84
C VAL A 225 13.43 -4.38 -4.31
N VAL A 226 12.53 -5.23 -4.81
CA VAL A 226 11.19 -4.74 -5.23
C VAL A 226 10.43 -4.15 -4.03
N LEU A 227 10.51 -4.78 -2.85
CA LEU A 227 9.92 -4.25 -1.62
C LEU A 227 10.50 -2.88 -1.22
N TYR A 228 11.80 -2.65 -1.40
CA TYR A 228 12.44 -1.35 -1.14
C TYR A 228 11.89 -0.22 -2.02
N TYR A 229 11.61 -0.50 -3.30
CA TYR A 229 10.99 0.47 -4.20
C TYR A 229 9.51 0.71 -3.86
N TYR A 230 8.76 -0.33 -3.49
CA TYR A 230 7.41 -0.19 -2.96
C TYR A 230 7.38 0.67 -1.67
N LEU A 231 8.33 0.47 -0.76
CA LEU A 231 8.49 1.32 0.43
C LEU A 231 8.94 2.75 0.08
N GLY A 232 9.65 2.95 -1.02
CA GLY A 232 9.93 4.28 -1.60
C GLY A 232 8.65 4.97 -2.08
N MET A 233 7.76 4.25 -2.76
CA MET A 233 6.44 4.75 -3.15
C MET A 233 5.58 5.10 -1.92
N LEU A 234 5.53 4.22 -0.92
CA LEU A 234 4.81 4.49 0.34
C LEU A 234 5.41 5.66 1.12
N LYS A 235 6.73 5.85 1.09
CA LYS A 235 7.37 7.03 1.68
C LYS A 235 6.86 8.32 1.03
N SER A 236 6.78 8.39 -0.31
CA SER A 236 6.21 9.54 -1.01
C SER A 236 4.73 9.77 -0.65
N ILE A 237 3.96 8.70 -0.48
CA ILE A 237 2.57 8.78 0.01
C ILE A 237 2.52 9.35 1.44
N GLY A 238 3.45 8.94 2.31
CA GLY A 238 3.59 9.41 3.69
C GLY A 238 3.98 10.89 3.85
N GLU A 239 4.27 11.61 2.76
CA GLU A 239 4.41 13.07 2.77
C GLU A 239 3.03 13.77 2.85
N ARG A 240 1.93 13.05 2.58
CA ARG A 240 0.55 13.58 2.51
C ARG A 240 -0.44 12.77 3.35
N CYS A 241 -0.25 11.46 3.39
CA CYS A 241 -1.18 10.50 3.99
C CYS A 241 -0.60 9.94 5.31
N TRP A 242 -1.14 10.41 6.44
CA TRP A 242 -0.69 10.09 7.81
C TRP A 242 -0.43 8.60 8.11
N TRP A 243 -1.16 7.71 7.41
CA TRP A 243 -1.10 6.27 7.63
C TRP A 243 0.18 5.62 7.06
N ALA A 244 0.91 6.32 6.18
CA ALA A 244 2.13 5.84 5.53
C ALA A 244 3.42 6.50 6.06
N ASN A 245 3.36 7.50 6.94
CA ASN A 245 4.52 8.32 7.37
C ASN A 245 5.76 7.51 7.81
N GLU A 246 5.52 6.39 8.51
CA GLU A 246 6.58 5.53 9.06
C GLU A 246 7.24 4.61 8.01
N ALA A 247 6.77 4.61 6.74
CA ALA A 247 7.30 3.76 5.67
C ALA A 247 8.79 3.98 5.40
N VAL A 248 9.35 5.17 5.72
CA VAL A 248 10.79 5.43 5.64
C VAL A 248 11.60 4.50 6.56
N ARG A 249 11.15 4.26 7.79
CA ARG A 249 11.83 3.34 8.74
C ARG A 249 11.80 1.90 8.23
N CYS A 250 10.69 1.49 7.62
CA CYS A 250 10.59 0.20 6.94
C CYS A 250 11.55 0.11 5.74
N ARG A 251 11.67 1.19 4.93
CA ARG A 251 12.57 1.25 3.77
C ARG A 251 14.04 1.10 4.20
N ASP A 252 14.44 1.83 5.23
CA ASP A 252 15.81 1.82 5.76
C ASP A 252 16.15 0.46 6.39
N TYR A 253 15.20 -0.17 7.07
CA TYR A 253 15.34 -1.54 7.56
C TYR A 253 15.51 -2.56 6.42
N VAL A 254 14.67 -2.51 5.38
CA VAL A 254 14.79 -3.42 4.22
C VAL A 254 16.12 -3.20 3.47
N TYR A 255 16.59 -1.96 3.37
CA TYR A 255 17.93 -1.66 2.85
C TYR A 255 19.05 -2.28 3.72
N GLY A 256 18.87 -2.28 5.04
CA GLY A 256 19.73 -3.00 5.99
C GLY A 256 19.77 -4.52 5.77
N LEU A 257 18.73 -5.12 5.18
CA LEU A 257 18.71 -6.54 4.82
C LEU A 257 19.34 -6.88 3.46
N LEU A 258 19.62 -5.87 2.62
CA LEU A 258 20.24 -6.08 1.32
C LEU A 258 21.75 -6.38 1.44
N ASP A 259 22.25 -7.25 0.56
CA ASP A 259 23.69 -7.50 0.41
C ASP A 259 24.42 -6.26 -0.13
N VAL A 260 25.76 -6.22 0.02
CA VAL A 260 26.60 -5.11 -0.48
C VAL A 260 26.37 -4.83 -1.97
N GLY A 261 26.29 -5.88 -2.81
CA GLY A 261 26.04 -5.74 -4.25
C GLY A 261 24.66 -5.14 -4.56
N TRP A 262 23.61 -5.59 -3.85
CA TRP A 262 22.25 -5.09 -4.04
C TRP A 262 22.05 -3.68 -3.48
N ARG A 263 22.71 -3.32 -2.36
CA ARG A 263 22.77 -1.94 -1.87
C ARG A 263 23.41 -1.01 -2.90
N GLY A 264 24.55 -1.41 -3.46
CA GLY A 264 25.23 -0.65 -4.53
C GLY A 264 24.34 -0.46 -5.76
N TRP A 265 23.69 -1.54 -6.22
CA TRP A 265 22.74 -1.50 -7.34
C TRP A 265 21.57 -0.56 -7.06
N VAL A 266 20.98 -0.59 -5.86
CA VAL A 266 19.88 0.30 -5.48
C VAL A 266 20.33 1.77 -5.48
N LEU A 267 21.47 2.09 -4.86
CA LEU A 267 22.00 3.46 -4.81
C LEU A 267 22.27 4.06 -6.20
N GLN A 268 22.71 3.24 -7.16
CA GLN A 268 22.95 3.67 -8.55
C GLN A 268 21.72 4.32 -9.19
N TYR A 269 20.50 3.85 -8.88
CA TYR A 269 19.26 4.35 -9.47
C TYR A 269 18.46 5.29 -8.53
N ASP A 270 18.64 5.18 -7.20
CA ASP A 270 18.09 6.15 -6.23
C ASP A 270 18.72 7.56 -6.38
N GLY A 271 19.92 7.67 -6.97
CA GLY A 271 20.51 8.94 -7.38
C GLY A 271 19.82 9.56 -8.61
N VAL A 272 19.68 8.77 -9.69
CA VAL A 272 19.12 9.21 -10.98
C VAL A 272 17.65 9.66 -10.86
N THR A 273 16.89 9.08 -9.94
CA THR A 273 15.48 9.44 -9.69
C THR A 273 15.30 10.79 -8.97
N LYS A 274 16.34 11.35 -8.34
CA LYS A 274 16.30 12.73 -7.82
C LYS A 274 16.44 13.77 -8.93
N ASP A 275 17.38 13.56 -9.84
CA ASP A 275 17.69 14.54 -10.90
C ASP A 275 16.54 14.69 -11.91
N SER A 276 15.81 13.61 -12.21
CA SER A 276 14.62 13.66 -13.06
C SER A 276 13.45 14.44 -12.42
N ALA A 277 13.27 14.34 -11.10
CA ALA A 277 12.25 15.11 -10.37
C ALA A 277 12.52 16.62 -10.39
N THR A 278 13.78 17.05 -10.27
CA THR A 278 14.18 18.46 -10.39
C THR A 278 14.08 19.01 -11.81
N ASN A 279 14.26 18.17 -12.84
CA ASN A 279 14.14 18.62 -14.23
C ASN A 279 12.68 18.79 -14.66
N SER A 280 11.74 18.05 -14.07
CA SER A 280 10.30 18.22 -14.32
C SER A 280 9.70 19.49 -13.68
N THR A 281 10.44 20.24 -12.86
CA THR A 281 9.99 21.49 -12.21
C THR A 281 10.49 22.77 -12.90
N ARG A 282 11.20 22.66 -14.03
CA ARG A 282 11.80 23.81 -14.75
C ARG A 282 11.17 24.18 -16.10
N LEU A 283 10.07 23.51 -16.47
CA LEU A 283 9.20 23.86 -17.59
C LEU A 283 7.76 23.67 -17.04
N THR A 284 6.88 24.66 -16.99
CA THR A 284 6.70 25.84 -17.85
C THR A 284 6.44 27.15 -17.07
N TYR A 285 6.85 28.27 -17.67
CA TYR A 285 6.32 29.62 -17.39
C TYR A 285 4.91 29.79 -17.98
#